data_AF-R6ABK0-F1
#
_entry.id   AF-R6ABK0-F1
#
_cell.length_a   1.000
_cell.length_b   1.000
_cell.length_c   1.000
_cell.angle_alpha   90.00
_cell.angle_beta   90.00
_cell.angle_gamma   90.00
#
_symmetry.space_group_name_H-M   'P 1'
#
loop_
_entity.id
_entity.type
_entity.pdbx_description
1 polymer ?
#
loop_
_entity_poly.entity_id
_entity_poly.type
_entity_poly.pdbx_seq_one_letter_code
_entity_poly.pdbx_strand_id
1 'polypeptide(L)'
;MKERFGPVSLVEVDLLTGRTHQIRVHAAELGFPLVGDEKYGDFAFNDEVAHGSLGVPFKRMFLHSGKICFHHPITGEELEIEAPLPKDCVELIEVLEQRKAQNK
;
A
#
# COMPACT_ATOMS: atom_id res chain seq x y z
N MET A 1 7.67 -6.66 -5.81
CA MET A 1 8.16 -5.96 -4.59
C MET A 1 9.02 -4.80 -5.03
N LYS A 2 8.73 -3.58 -4.57
CA LYS A 2 9.52 -2.37 -4.91
C LYS A 2 10.65 -2.16 -3.92
N GLU A 3 10.35 -2.20 -2.62
CA GLU A 3 11.35 -1.89 -1.60
C GLU A 3 11.02 -2.55 -0.25
N ARG A 4 12.06 -2.78 0.58
CA ARG A 4 11.94 -3.26 1.97
C ARG A 4 12.40 -2.21 2.95
N PHE A 5 11.62 -2.00 4.02
CA PHE A 5 11.91 -1.10 5.13
C PHE A 5 11.78 -1.85 6.46
N GLY A 6 12.77 -2.69 6.79
CA GLY A 6 12.76 -3.49 8.02
C GLY A 6 11.55 -4.45 8.09
N PRO A 7 10.57 -4.22 8.99
CA PRO A 7 9.40 -5.09 9.15
C PRO A 7 8.37 -4.98 8.03
N VAL A 8 8.41 -3.93 7.21
CA VAL A 8 7.42 -3.70 6.13
C VAL A 8 8.06 -3.67 4.75
N SER A 9 7.26 -3.90 3.71
CA SER A 9 7.68 -3.82 2.31
C SER A 9 6.68 -3.05 1.48
N LEU A 10 7.17 -2.20 0.58
CA LEU A 10 6.37 -1.53 -0.44
C LEU A 10 6.25 -2.44 -1.66
N VAL A 11 5.02 -2.73 -2.07
CA VAL A 11 4.71 -3.61 -3.21
C VAL A 11 3.78 -2.90 -4.18
N GLU A 12 4.00 -3.17 -5.46
CA GLU A 12 3.06 -2.84 -6.53
C GLU A 12 2.30 -4.12 -6.89
N VAL A 13 1.01 -3.99 -7.16
CA VAL A 13 0.11 -5.13 -7.42
C VAL A 13 -0.71 -4.85 -8.66
N ASP A 14 -0.56 -5.70 -9.67
CA ASP A 14 -1.41 -5.72 -10.85
C ASP A 14 -2.58 -6.68 -10.64
N LEU A 15 -3.79 -6.19 -10.90
CA LEU A 15 -5.01 -6.98 -10.74
C LEU A 15 -5.36 -7.72 -12.03
N LEU A 16 -5.35 -9.05 -11.98
CA LEU A 16 -5.87 -9.90 -13.05
C LEU A 16 -7.39 -10.11 -12.94
N THR A 17 -7.93 -10.05 -11.72
CA THR A 17 -9.36 -10.18 -11.44
C THR A 17 -9.77 -9.15 -10.39
N GLY A 18 -11.06 -8.81 -10.33
CA GLY A 18 -11.61 -7.81 -9.40
C GLY A 18 -12.45 -8.39 -8.27
N ARG A 19 -12.03 -9.49 -7.62
CA ARG A 19 -12.81 -10.07 -6.51
C ARG A 19 -12.77 -9.16 -5.28
N THR A 20 -13.83 -9.20 -4.47
CA THR A 20 -13.93 -8.42 -3.24
C THR A 20 -12.74 -8.71 -2.32
N HIS A 21 -12.07 -7.64 -1.87
CA HIS A 21 -10.91 -7.70 -0.96
C HIS A 21 -9.72 -8.56 -1.44
N GLN A 22 -9.63 -8.86 -2.75
CA GLN A 22 -8.67 -9.82 -3.28
C GLN A 22 -7.23 -9.58 -2.83
N ILE A 23 -6.72 -8.34 -2.96
CA ILE A 23 -5.35 -7.98 -2.54
C ILE A 23 -5.17 -8.23 -1.04
N ARG A 24 -6.14 -7.79 -0.23
CA ARG A 24 -6.08 -7.84 1.23
C ARG A 24 -6.01 -9.27 1.74
N VAL A 25 -6.91 -10.13 1.23
CA VAL A 25 -6.98 -11.54 1.63
C VAL A 25 -5.73 -12.29 1.17
N HIS A 26 -5.31 -12.13 -0.09
CA HIS A 26 -4.11 -12.81 -0.58
C HIS A 26 -2.85 -12.40 0.19
N ALA A 27 -2.69 -11.11 0.49
CA ALA A 27 -1.55 -10.61 1.25
C ALA A 27 -1.53 -11.22 2.67
N ALA A 28 -2.69 -11.27 3.35
CA ALA A 28 -2.81 -11.89 4.66
C ALA A 28 -2.58 -13.41 4.64
N GLU A 29 -3.12 -14.14 3.66
CA GLU A 29 -2.92 -15.58 3.49
C GLU A 29 -1.44 -15.95 3.25
N LEU A 30 -0.69 -15.07 2.59
CA LEU A 30 0.76 -15.23 2.39
C LEU A 30 1.59 -14.85 3.63
N GLY A 31 0.95 -14.39 4.72
CA GLY A 31 1.64 -13.95 5.94
C GLY A 31 2.17 -12.51 5.89
N PHE A 32 1.77 -11.72 4.90
CA PHE A 32 2.17 -10.32 4.72
C PHE A 32 0.93 -9.41 4.64
N PRO A 33 0.10 -9.33 5.70
CA PRO A 33 -1.08 -8.50 5.68
C PRO A 33 -0.77 -7.01 5.43
N LEU A 34 -1.73 -6.28 4.89
CA LEU A 34 -1.56 -4.85 4.62
C LEU A 34 -1.52 -4.04 5.92
N VAL A 35 -0.62 -3.05 5.97
CA VAL A 35 -0.52 -2.09 7.07
C VAL A 35 -1.81 -1.29 7.19
N GLY A 36 -2.37 -1.23 8.39
CA GLY A 36 -3.61 -0.51 8.70
C GLY A 36 -4.88 -1.17 8.16
N ASP A 37 -4.84 -2.43 7.73
CA ASP A 37 -6.06 -3.19 7.40
C ASP A 37 -6.79 -3.63 8.67
N GLU A 38 -7.94 -3.03 8.96
CA GLU A 38 -8.74 -3.32 10.16
C GLU A 38 -9.45 -4.68 10.14
N LYS A 39 -9.43 -5.42 9.03
CA LYS A 39 -10.18 -6.69 8.90
C LYS A 39 -9.27 -7.91 8.75
N TYR A 40 -8.25 -7.82 7.90
CA TYR A 40 -7.32 -8.91 7.62
C TYR A 40 -5.89 -8.60 8.07
N GLY A 41 -5.69 -7.45 8.73
CA GLY A 41 -4.41 -6.98 9.20
C GLY A 41 -3.93 -7.63 10.50
N ASP A 42 -2.70 -7.27 10.89
CA ASP A 42 -2.21 -7.52 12.24
C ASP A 42 -2.64 -6.36 13.14
N PHE A 43 -3.58 -6.63 14.05
CA PHE A 43 -4.15 -5.61 14.94
C PHE A 43 -3.13 -5.00 15.90
N ALA A 44 -2.20 -5.80 16.42
CA ALA A 44 -1.18 -5.31 17.35
C ALA A 44 -0.19 -4.42 16.60
N PHE A 45 0.27 -4.88 15.44
CA PHE A 45 1.16 -4.08 14.60
C PHE A 45 0.47 -2.79 14.11
N ASN A 46 -0.81 -2.86 13.72
CA ASN A 46 -1.57 -1.69 13.30
C ASN A 46 -1.71 -0.65 14.43
N ASP A 47 -1.91 -1.08 15.68
CA ASP A 47 -1.94 -0.18 16.82
C ASP A 47 -0.57 0.51 17.03
N GLU A 48 0.52 -0.24 16.97
CA GLU A 48 1.88 0.33 17.04
C GLU A 48 2.13 1.35 15.93
N VAL A 49 1.72 1.04 14.69
CA VAL A 49 1.85 1.93 13.53
C VAL A 49 0.97 3.17 13.69
N ALA A 50 -0.23 3.03 14.23
CA ALA A 50 -1.12 4.15 14.53
C ALA A 50 -0.53 5.11 15.58
N HIS A 51 0.37 4.61 16.43
CA HIS A 51 1.15 5.39 17.41
C HIS A 51 2.55 5.81 16.89
N GLY A 52 2.88 5.49 15.64
CA GLY A 52 4.08 5.98 14.97
C GLY A 52 5.32 5.09 15.08
N SER A 53 5.17 3.77 15.30
CA SER A 53 6.30 2.84 15.31
C SER A 53 7.15 2.89 14.02
N LEU A 54 6.51 3.15 12.88
CA LEU A 54 7.18 3.34 11.58
C LEU A 54 7.76 4.74 11.36
N GLY A 55 7.61 5.64 12.34
CA GLY A 55 8.22 6.96 12.41
C GLY A 55 7.26 8.12 12.29
N VAL A 56 6.08 7.87 11.73
CA VAL A 56 4.94 8.78 11.73
C VAL A 56 3.66 7.99 12.03
N PRO A 57 2.70 8.57 12.79
CA PRO A 57 1.40 7.95 13.01
C PRO A 57 0.67 7.66 11.70
N PHE A 58 0.22 6.42 11.49
CA PHE A 58 -0.51 6.04 10.28
C PHE A 58 -1.73 5.17 10.63
N LYS A 59 -2.94 5.66 10.34
CA LYS A 59 -4.21 5.09 10.85
C LYS A 59 -5.13 4.47 9.81
N ARG A 60 -4.75 4.50 8.54
CA ARG A 60 -5.56 3.97 7.43
C ARG A 60 -4.94 2.71 6.87
N MET A 61 -5.69 1.98 6.04
CA MET A 61 -5.12 0.92 5.22
C MET A 61 -4.20 1.50 4.14
N PHE A 62 -2.97 0.98 4.07
CA PHE A 62 -2.01 1.26 3.00
C PHE A 62 -2.37 0.44 1.75
N LEU A 63 -3.39 0.91 1.03
CA LEU A 63 -3.77 0.39 -0.28
C LEU A 63 -4.26 1.56 -1.13
N HIS A 64 -3.62 1.76 -2.29
CA HIS A 64 -3.92 2.86 -3.19
C HIS A 64 -3.97 2.38 -4.63
N SER A 65 -5.04 2.76 -5.34
CA SER A 65 -5.17 2.52 -6.78
C SER A 65 -4.48 3.66 -7.52
N GLY A 66 -3.19 3.50 -7.80
CA GLY A 66 -2.36 4.56 -8.40
C GLY A 66 -2.51 4.73 -9.91
N LYS A 67 -2.91 3.68 -10.63
CA LYS A 67 -3.01 3.69 -12.09
C LYS A 67 -4.14 2.77 -12.56
N ILE A 68 -4.87 3.21 -13.57
CA ILE A 68 -5.86 2.39 -14.29
C ILE A 68 -5.70 2.62 -15.79
N CYS A 69 -5.71 1.52 -16.55
CA CYS A 69 -5.65 1.53 -18.01
C CYS A 69 -6.87 0.79 -18.56
N PHE A 70 -7.59 1.41 -19.49
CA PHE A 70 -8.74 0.79 -20.15
C PHE A 70 -9.03 1.47 -21.49
N HIS A 71 -9.76 0.80 -22.38
CA HIS A 71 -10.19 1.38 -23.64
C HIS A 71 -11.41 2.28 -23.41
N HIS A 72 -11.38 3.51 -23.91
CA HIS A 72 -12.50 4.43 -23.87
C HIS A 72 -13.74 3.76 -24.47
N PRO A 73 -14.90 3.70 -23.77
CA PRO A 73 -16.05 2.89 -24.21
C PRO A 73 -16.68 3.37 -25.53
N ILE A 74 -16.48 4.65 -25.88
CA ILE A 74 -16.97 5.27 -27.13
C ILE A 74 -15.88 5.31 -28.22
N THR A 75 -14.72 5.95 -27.96
CA THR A 75 -13.68 6.15 -28.99
C THR A 75 -12.82 4.91 -29.25
N GLY A 76 -12.77 3.96 -28.31
CA GLY A 76 -11.90 2.79 -28.39
C GLY A 76 -10.41 3.10 -28.18
N GLU A 77 -10.05 4.35 -27.88
CA GLU A 77 -8.68 4.75 -27.60
C GLU A 77 -8.24 4.24 -26.22
N GLU A 78 -6.96 3.92 -26.08
CA GLU A 78 -6.39 3.55 -24.79
C GLU A 78 -6.31 4.79 -23.88
N LEU A 79 -6.96 4.69 -22.72
CA LEU A 79 -6.87 5.70 -21.67
C LEU A 79 -6.03 5.17 -20.53
N GLU A 80 -5.14 6.02 -20.06
CA GLU A 80 -4.36 5.83 -18.85
C GLU A 80 -4.68 6.97 -17.88
N ILE A 81 -5.10 6.60 -16.68
CA ILE A 81 -5.42 7.57 -15.61
C ILE A 81 -4.55 7.23 -14.41
N GLU A 82 -3.82 8.23 -13.93
CA GLU A 82 -2.99 8.13 -12.73
C GLU A 82 -3.60 8.93 -11.59
N ALA A 83 -3.53 8.36 -10.38
CA ALA A 83 -3.94 8.99 -9.14
C ALA A 83 -2.72 9.15 -8.22
N PRO A 84 -2.33 10.39 -7.86
CA PRO A 84 -1.18 10.60 -6.98
C PRO A 84 -1.40 9.92 -5.62
N LEU A 85 -0.31 9.51 -4.98
CA LEU A 85 -0.37 8.94 -3.64
C LEU A 85 -0.95 9.96 -2.66
N PRO A 86 -1.86 9.52 -1.76
CA PRO A 86 -2.32 10.33 -0.64
C PRO A 86 -1.16 10.84 0.23
N LYS A 87 -1.30 12.05 0.80
CA LYS A 87 -0.22 12.73 1.55
C LYS A 87 0.33 11.91 2.70
N ASP A 88 -0.54 11.23 3.43
CA ASP A 88 -0.22 10.31 4.53
C ASP A 88 0.62 9.11 4.06
N CYS A 89 0.33 8.55 2.89
CA CYS A 89 1.14 7.49 2.30
C CYS A 89 2.53 7.98 1.86
N VAL A 90 2.59 9.19 1.27
CA VAL A 90 3.86 9.81 0.85
C VAL A 90 4.75 10.07 2.06
N GLU A 91 4.23 10.72 3.10
CA GLU A 91 4.96 11.03 4.33
C GLU A 91 5.51 9.75 4.99
N LEU A 92 4.71 8.69 5.05
CA LEU A 92 5.16 7.41 5.59
C LEU A 92 6.32 6.82 4.77
N ILE A 93 6.23 6.84 3.43
CA ILE A 93 7.31 6.34 2.56
C ILE A 93 8.59 7.16 2.77
N GLU A 94 8.51 8.48 2.76
CA GLU A 94 9.68 9.36 2.92
C GLU A 94 10.40 9.10 4.25
N VAL A 95 9.66 8.92 5.34
CA VAL A 95 10.22 8.60 6.66
C VAL A 95 10.89 7.23 6.67
N LEU A 96 10.30 6.23 6.01
CA LEU A 96 10.87 4.89 5.88
C LEU A 96 12.16 4.90 5.04
N GLU A 97 12.20 5.67 3.96
CA GLU A 97 13.39 5.86 3.12
C GLU A 97 14.54 6.53 3.89
N GLN A 98 14.25 7.60 4.64
CA GLN A 98 15.24 8.27 5.49
C GLN A 98 15.81 7.34 6.56
N ARG A 99 14.96 6.56 7.24
CA ARG A 99 15.39 5.56 8.24
C ARG A 99 16.26 4.49 7.62
N LYS A 100 15.93 4.04 6.41
CA LYS A 100 16.76 3.06 5.69
C LYS A 100 18.14 3.62 5.34
N ALA A 101 18.22 4.89 4.92
CA ALA A 101 19.48 5.55 4.58
C ALA A 101 20.39 5.76 5.81
N GLN A 102 19.81 6.01 6.98
CA GLN A 102 20.56 6.18 8.24
C GLN A 102 21.10 4.87 8.83
N ASN A 103 20.48 3.74 8.49
CA ASN A 103 20.85 2.41 8.96
C ASN A 103 21.76 1.64 7.99
N LYS A 104 22.27 2.31 6.95
CA LYS A 104 23.16 1.75 5.94
C LYS A 104 24.59 2.25 6.15
#